data_AF-A0A2N3AFX0-F1
#
_entry.id   AF-A0A2N3AFX0-F1
#
_cell.length_a   1.000
_cell.length_b   1.000
_cell.length_c   1.000
_cell.angle_alpha   90.00
_cell.angle_beta   90.00
_cell.angle_gamma   90.00
#
_symmetry.space_group_name_H-M   'P 1'
#
loop_
_entity.id
_entity.type
_entity.pdbx_description
1 polymer ?
#
loop_
_entity_poly.entity_id
_entity_poly.type
_entity_poly.pdbx_seq_one_letter_code
_entity_poly.pdbx_strand_id
1 'polypeptide(L)'
;MKKSIEIHNNHQKIRDIEGLVEDVSIRFLLQETYYGNIMALSDFVFLNLCKLEGEYPIRIEFESDHDAYKFIWTLDKVLYDNLLSIRLDPDIQFDNLIEKLSDKVFYNDSEQSVQFYFATRSFNHSLSMNRMNQLRAYYKTTSTIIQKHDTFFDN
;
A
#
# COMPACT_ATOMS: atom_id res chain seq x y z
N MET A 1 8.40 -1.34 18.72
CA MET A 1 9.55 -2.00 18.04
C MET A 1 9.79 -1.28 16.72
N LYS A 2 11.03 -1.22 16.22
CA LYS A 2 11.34 -0.65 14.89
C LYS A 2 12.11 -1.64 14.02
N LYS A 3 11.71 -1.81 12.76
CA LYS A 3 12.43 -2.53 11.70
C LYS A 3 12.40 -1.69 10.43
N SER A 4 13.44 -1.76 9.61
CA SER A 4 13.50 -1.02 8.36
C SER A 4 14.26 -1.77 7.28
N ILE A 5 13.86 -1.55 6.03
CA ILE A 5 14.60 -1.95 4.83
C ILE A 5 14.80 -0.74 3.94
N GLU A 6 15.84 -0.79 3.11
CA GLU A 6 16.07 0.17 2.04
C GLU A 6 16.15 -0.59 0.72
N ILE A 7 15.33 -0.19 -0.24
CA ILE A 7 15.21 -0.78 -1.57
C ILE A 7 15.23 0.31 -2.62
N HIS A 8 15.20 -0.08 -3.88
CA HIS A 8 14.97 0.83 -5.00
C HIS A 8 13.62 0.49 -5.65
N ASN A 9 13.01 1.43 -6.38
CA ASN A 9 11.75 1.26 -7.15
C ASN A 9 11.93 0.30 -8.35
N ASN A 10 12.34 -0.93 -8.09
CA ASN A 10 12.58 -1.98 -9.07
C ASN A 10 11.73 -3.20 -8.72
N HIS A 11 10.98 -3.74 -9.69
CA HIS A 11 10.10 -4.90 -9.49
C HIS A 11 10.77 -6.11 -8.83
N GLN A 12 12.09 -6.30 -9.01
CA GLN A 12 12.83 -7.37 -8.37
C GLN A 12 12.89 -7.26 -6.83
N LYS A 13 12.63 -6.06 -6.30
CA LYS A 13 12.69 -5.73 -4.86
C LYS A 13 11.37 -5.92 -4.11
N ILE A 14 10.29 -6.29 -4.80
CA ILE A 14 8.99 -6.55 -4.14
C ILE A 14 9.09 -7.65 -3.07
N ARG A 15 9.95 -8.65 -3.30
CA ARG A 15 10.20 -9.75 -2.35
C ARG A 15 10.84 -9.29 -1.04
N ASP A 16 11.61 -8.20 -1.08
CA ASP A 16 12.21 -7.64 0.13
C ASP A 16 11.13 -6.99 1.02
N ILE A 17 10.10 -6.41 0.39
CA ILE A 17 8.92 -5.86 1.06
C ILE A 17 8.05 -6.98 1.63
N GLU A 18 7.75 -8.00 0.82
CA GLU A 18 7.04 -9.22 1.24
C GLU A 18 7.71 -9.83 2.48
N GLY A 19 9.03 -10.01 2.45
CA GLY A 19 9.79 -10.58 3.57
C GLY A 19 9.72 -9.73 4.85
N LEU A 20 9.72 -8.39 4.72
CA LEU A 20 9.53 -7.50 5.88
C LEU A 20 8.12 -7.67 6.48
N VAL A 21 7.09 -7.71 5.65
CA VAL A 21 5.70 -7.83 6.11
C VAL A 21 5.43 -9.22 6.70
N GLU A 22 6.01 -10.27 6.14
CA GLU A 22 5.93 -11.65 6.65
C GLU A 22 6.61 -11.78 8.02
N ASP A 23 7.83 -11.27 8.17
CA ASP A 23 8.53 -11.32 9.46
C ASP A 23 7.75 -10.56 10.55
N VAL A 24 7.19 -9.40 10.21
CA VAL A 24 6.30 -8.65 11.11
C VAL A 24 5.04 -9.45 11.44
N SER A 25 4.41 -10.10 10.45
CA SER A 25 3.17 -10.83 10.66
C SER A 25 3.34 -12.01 11.60
N ILE A 26 4.42 -12.78 11.44
CA ILE A 26 4.79 -13.90 12.32
C ILE A 26 5.05 -13.39 13.73
N ARG A 27 5.85 -12.31 13.86
CA ARG A 27 6.27 -11.81 15.16
C ARG A 27 5.13 -11.25 16.01
N PHE A 28 4.15 -10.62 15.38
CA PHE A 28 2.99 -10.02 16.06
C PHE A 28 1.73 -10.87 15.98
N LEU A 29 1.82 -12.10 15.45
CA LEU A 29 0.69 -13.02 15.26
C LEU A 29 -0.48 -12.33 14.53
N LEU A 30 -0.16 -11.56 13.49
CA LEU A 30 -1.18 -10.84 12.72
C LEU A 30 -2.07 -11.87 12.00
N GLN A 31 -3.38 -11.66 12.04
CA GLN A 31 -4.33 -12.50 11.31
C GLN A 31 -4.07 -12.44 9.80
N GLU A 32 -4.25 -13.56 9.09
CA GLU A 32 -3.95 -13.70 7.65
C GLU A 32 -4.59 -12.60 6.79
N THR A 33 -5.81 -12.20 7.13
CA THR A 33 -6.52 -11.14 6.40
C THR A 33 -5.89 -9.76 6.58
N TYR A 34 -5.31 -9.51 7.76
CA TYR A 34 -4.66 -8.24 8.07
C TYR A 34 -3.29 -8.15 7.42
N TYR A 35 -2.54 -9.26 7.45
CA TYR A 35 -1.35 -9.47 6.64
C TYR A 35 -1.64 -9.20 5.16
N GLY A 36 -2.72 -9.78 4.62
CA GLY A 36 -3.14 -9.56 3.24
C GLY A 36 -3.46 -8.09 2.91
N ASN A 37 -4.05 -7.33 3.84
CA ASN A 37 -4.31 -5.90 3.63
C ASN A 37 -3.01 -5.08 3.54
N ILE A 38 -2.05 -5.36 4.43
CA ILE A 38 -0.74 -4.68 4.42
C ILE A 38 0.02 -5.04 3.14
N MET A 39 0.00 -6.31 2.74
CA MET A 39 0.61 -6.77 1.50
C MET A 39 0.01 -6.10 0.27
N ALA A 40 -1.32 -6.18 0.10
CA ALA A 40 -1.99 -5.58 -1.04
C ALA A 40 -1.75 -4.07 -1.15
N LEU A 41 -1.70 -3.37 -0.01
CA LEU A 41 -1.39 -1.95 0.04
C LEU A 41 0.06 -1.68 -0.38
N SER A 42 1.00 -2.45 0.16
CA SER A 42 2.43 -2.32 -0.14
C SER A 42 2.71 -2.59 -1.62
N ASP A 43 2.10 -3.64 -2.19
CA ASP A 43 2.22 -3.97 -3.61
C ASP A 43 1.64 -2.87 -4.48
N PHE A 44 0.45 -2.37 -4.16
CA PHE A 44 -0.18 -1.32 -4.93
C PHE A 44 0.66 -0.03 -4.97
N VAL A 45 1.18 0.40 -3.82
CA VAL A 45 2.04 1.58 -3.73
C VAL A 45 3.32 1.34 -4.52
N PHE A 46 4.01 0.22 -4.25
CA PHE A 46 5.29 -0.08 -4.89
C PHE A 46 5.19 -0.23 -6.40
N LEU A 47 4.19 -0.94 -6.91
CA LEU A 47 3.98 -1.12 -8.36
C LEU A 47 3.72 0.21 -9.07
N ASN A 48 3.05 1.16 -8.41
CA ASN A 48 2.86 2.50 -8.96
C ASN A 48 4.15 3.32 -8.95
N LEU A 49 5.01 3.16 -7.94
CA LEU A 49 6.33 3.79 -7.90
C LEU A 49 7.28 3.21 -8.97
N CYS A 50 7.19 1.91 -9.27
CA CYS A 50 7.98 1.26 -10.31
C CYS A 50 7.59 1.66 -11.75
N LYS A 51 6.44 2.32 -11.97
CA LYS A 51 6.08 2.86 -13.30
C LYS A 51 6.97 4.01 -13.73
N LEU A 52 7.59 4.70 -12.76
CA LEU A 52 8.53 5.77 -13.05
C LEU A 52 9.88 5.17 -13.44
N GLU A 53 10.41 5.58 -14.59
CA GLU A 53 11.75 5.19 -15.02
C GLU A 53 12.83 5.76 -14.09
N GLY A 54 13.85 4.95 -13.79
CA GLY A 54 14.96 5.31 -12.91
C GLY A 54 15.01 4.44 -11.65
N GLU A 55 16.17 4.45 -10.99
CA GLU A 55 16.37 3.77 -9.71
C GLU A 55 16.52 4.81 -8.59
N TYR A 56 15.49 4.90 -7.76
CA TYR A 56 15.37 5.84 -6.65
C TYR A 56 15.23 5.06 -5.35
N PRO A 57 15.90 5.50 -4.27
CA PRO A 57 15.83 4.83 -2.99
C PRO A 57 14.45 4.99 -2.35
N ILE A 58 14.01 3.92 -1.69
CA ILE A 58 12.80 3.84 -0.89
C ILE A 58 13.20 3.22 0.45
N ARG A 59 12.97 3.94 1.54
CA ARG A 59 13.12 3.40 2.89
C ARG A 59 11.75 3.06 3.44
N ILE A 60 11.58 1.80 3.84
CA ILE A 60 10.34 1.31 4.44
C ILE A 60 10.63 0.97 5.89
N GLU A 61 9.92 1.61 6.80
CA GLU A 61 10.03 1.41 8.24
C GLU A 61 8.72 0.84 8.79
N PHE A 62 8.86 -0.20 9.61
CA PHE A 62 7.80 -0.70 10.45
C PHE A 62 8.00 -0.24 11.88
N GLU A 63 6.98 0.40 12.45
CA GLU A 63 6.92 0.76 13.85
C GLU A 63 5.70 0.12 14.52
N SER A 64 5.89 -0.40 15.72
CA SER A 64 4.80 -0.86 16.58
C SER A 64 4.83 -0.16 17.93
N ASP A 65 3.66 0.30 18.35
CA ASP A 65 3.37 0.73 19.71
C ASP A 65 2.14 -0.02 20.25
N HIS A 66 1.67 0.33 21.44
CA HIS A 66 0.53 -0.35 22.06
C HIS A 66 -0.78 -0.17 21.28
N ASP A 67 -0.92 0.91 20.53
CA ASP A 67 -2.17 1.33 19.90
C ASP A 67 -2.19 1.06 18.39
N ALA A 68 -1.02 0.84 17.77
CA ALA A 68 -0.90 0.76 16.34
C ALA A 68 0.32 0.01 15.82
N TYR A 69 0.16 -0.41 14.58
CA TYR A 69 1.22 -0.71 13.64
C TYR A 69 1.30 0.39 12.60
N LYS A 70 2.50 0.81 12.24
CA LYS A 70 2.75 1.90 11.31
C LYS A 70 3.74 1.41 10.27
N PHE A 71 3.40 1.58 9.00
CA PHE A 71 4.30 1.38 7.88
C PHE A 71 4.60 2.75 7.28
N ILE A 72 5.85 3.19 7.42
CA ILE A 72 6.31 4.51 6.98
C ILE A 72 7.21 4.29 5.76
N TRP A 73 6.85 4.92 4.66
CA TRP A 73 7.60 4.88 3.41
C TRP A 73 8.19 6.26 3.19
N THR A 74 9.50 6.38 3.33
CA THR A 74 10.26 7.59 3.00
C THR A 74 10.80 7.43 1.59
N LEU A 75 10.47 8.38 0.73
CA LEU A 75 10.71 8.32 -0.70
C LEU A 75 11.70 9.41 -1.12
N ASP A 76 12.44 9.17 -2.19
CA ASP A 76 13.07 10.26 -2.94
C ASP A 76 12.00 11.28 -3.40
N LYS A 77 12.37 12.55 -3.50
CA LYS A 77 11.48 13.64 -3.90
C LYS A 77 10.74 13.34 -5.20
N VAL A 78 11.41 12.78 -6.20
CA VAL A 78 10.79 12.48 -7.50
C VAL A 78 9.69 11.41 -7.35
N LEU A 79 9.95 10.37 -6.56
CA LEU A 79 8.97 9.34 -6.24
C LEU A 79 7.81 9.89 -5.41
N TYR A 80 8.09 10.78 -4.45
CA TYR A 80 7.07 11.40 -3.62
C TYR A 80 6.12 12.28 -4.44
N ASP A 81 6.67 13.13 -5.30
CA ASP A 81 5.89 14.00 -6.19
C ASP A 81 5.05 13.15 -7.18
N ASN A 82 5.59 12.02 -7.67
CA ASN A 82 4.83 11.05 -8.47
C ASN A 82 3.70 10.39 -7.67
N LEU A 83 3.95 9.97 -6.43
CA LEU A 83 2.91 9.40 -5.55
C LEU A 83 1.77 10.38 -5.31
N LEU A 84 2.07 11.65 -5.06
CA LEU A 84 1.06 12.70 -4.90
C LEU A 84 0.27 12.94 -6.20
N SER A 85 0.92 12.82 -7.35
CA SER A 85 0.24 12.93 -8.64
C SER A 85 -0.73 11.77 -8.86
N ILE A 86 -0.30 10.55 -8.57
CA ILE A 86 -1.13 9.33 -8.62
C ILE A 86 -2.30 9.42 -7.64
N ARG A 87 -2.08 10.01 -6.47
CA ARG A 87 -3.13 10.24 -5.48
C ARG A 87 -4.26 11.11 -6.01
N LEU A 88 -3.90 12.16 -6.76
CA LEU A 88 -4.84 13.11 -7.35
C LEU A 88 -5.48 12.60 -8.65
N ASP A 89 -5.03 11.46 -9.17
CA ASP A 89 -5.56 10.85 -10.39
C ASP A 89 -6.94 10.22 -10.11
N PRO A 90 -8.02 10.73 -10.75
CA PRO A 90 -9.38 10.23 -10.53
C PRO A 90 -9.58 8.79 -11.07
N ASP A 91 -8.78 8.34 -12.03
CA ASP A 91 -8.91 7.02 -12.64
C ASP A 91 -8.27 5.92 -11.77
N ILE A 92 -7.25 6.28 -10.99
CA ILE A 92 -6.52 5.34 -10.13
C ILE A 92 -7.23 5.10 -8.79
N GLN A 93 -8.14 6.01 -8.38
CA GLN A 93 -8.89 5.95 -7.11
C GLN A 93 -8.00 5.57 -5.91
N PHE A 94 -6.80 6.15 -5.87
CA PHE A 94 -5.75 5.79 -4.93
C PHE A 94 -6.22 5.90 -3.47
N ASP A 95 -6.77 7.07 -3.10
CA ASP A 95 -7.26 7.33 -1.73
C ASP A 95 -8.36 6.33 -1.33
N ASN A 96 -9.28 5.99 -2.24
CA ASN A 96 -10.35 5.02 -1.99
C ASN A 96 -9.79 3.63 -1.63
N LEU A 97 -8.73 3.19 -2.30
CA LEU A 97 -8.12 1.88 -2.04
C LEU A 97 -7.36 1.87 -0.71
N ILE A 98 -6.58 2.91 -0.44
CA ILE A 98 -5.78 2.97 0.79
C ILE A 98 -6.67 3.15 2.02
N GLU A 99 -7.74 3.95 1.93
CA GLU A 99 -8.72 4.11 3.02
C GLU A 99 -9.48 2.82 3.32
N LYS A 100 -9.63 1.93 2.34
CA LYS A 100 -10.23 0.60 2.55
C LYS A 100 -9.25 -0.37 3.20
N LEU A 101 -7.96 -0.27 2.92
CA LEU A 101 -6.96 -1.23 3.40
C LEU A 101 -6.31 -0.83 4.72
N SER A 102 -6.23 0.46 5.03
CA SER A 102 -5.64 1.01 6.26
C SER A 102 -6.71 1.60 7.20
N ASP A 103 -6.33 1.89 8.45
CA ASP A 103 -7.20 2.65 9.36
C ASP A 103 -7.05 4.16 9.14
N LYS A 104 -5.83 4.63 8.84
CA LYS A 104 -5.52 6.02 8.46
C LYS A 104 -4.28 6.08 7.57
N VAL A 105 -4.17 7.17 6.81
CA VAL A 105 -3.00 7.51 5.99
C VAL A 105 -2.53 8.91 6.36
N PHE A 106 -1.22 9.09 6.47
CA PHE A 106 -0.62 10.39 6.70
C PHE A 106 0.44 10.66 5.64
N TYR A 107 0.42 11.86 5.07
CA TYR A 107 1.42 12.35 4.13
C TYR A 107 2.22 13.45 4.83
N ASN A 108 3.55 13.36 4.78
CA ASN A 108 4.44 14.37 5.34
C ASN A 108 5.35 14.92 4.23
N ASP A 109 5.00 16.10 3.74
CA ASP A 109 5.73 16.78 2.66
C ASP A 109 7.16 17.16 3.07
N SER A 110 7.38 17.45 4.37
CA SER A 110 8.69 17.87 4.88
C SER A 110 9.68 16.71 4.92
N GLU A 111 9.20 15.51 5.21
CA GLU A 111 9.99 14.27 5.29
C GLU A 111 9.87 13.39 4.04
N GLN A 112 9.09 13.82 3.04
CA GLN A 112 8.79 13.06 1.82
C GLN A 112 8.33 11.63 2.14
N SER A 113 7.42 11.53 3.10
CA SER A 113 6.98 10.24 3.64
C SER A 113 5.47 10.05 3.59
N VAL A 114 5.07 8.79 3.42
CA VAL A 114 3.69 8.32 3.58
C VAL A 114 3.64 7.26 4.67
N GLN A 115 2.71 7.41 5.61
CA GLN A 115 2.52 6.49 6.72
C GLN A 115 1.14 5.84 6.64
N PHE A 116 1.12 4.51 6.62
CA PHE A 116 -0.08 3.70 6.75
C PHE A 116 -0.24 3.24 8.19
N TYR A 117 -1.35 3.64 8.81
CA TYR A 117 -1.66 3.38 10.20
C TYR A 117 -2.71 2.28 10.33
N PHE A 118 -2.43 1.36 11.24
CA PHE A 118 -3.15 0.11 11.44
C PHE A 118 -3.42 -0.06 12.95
N ALA A 119 -4.63 0.23 13.40
CA ALA A 119 -4.95 0.28 14.82
C ALA A 119 -5.01 -1.14 15.44
N THR A 120 -4.39 -1.35 16.61
CA THR A 120 -4.40 -2.65 17.32
C THR A 120 -5.82 -3.11 17.73
N ARG A 121 -6.76 -2.18 17.90
CA ARG A 121 -8.19 -2.49 18.11
C ARG A 121 -8.94 -2.94 16.85
N SER A 122 -8.41 -2.61 15.67
CA SER A 122 -9.01 -2.99 14.37
C SER A 122 -8.68 -4.44 13.99
N PHE A 123 -7.94 -5.17 14.84
CA PHE A 123 -7.66 -6.61 14.76
C PHE A 123 -8.85 -7.48 15.13
N ASN A 124 -10.05 -7.02 14.81
CA ASN A 124 -11.24 -7.83 14.83
C ASN A 124 -11.39 -8.47 13.44
N HIS A 125 -11.44 -9.81 13.38
CA HIS A 125 -11.55 -10.61 12.17
C HIS A 125 -12.64 -10.10 11.21
N SER A 126 -13.76 -9.58 11.75
CA SER A 126 -14.87 -9.04 10.96
C SER A 126 -14.52 -7.78 10.17
N LEU A 127 -13.70 -6.87 10.73
CA LEU A 127 -13.30 -5.63 10.04
C LEU A 127 -12.32 -5.95 8.91
N SER A 128 -11.35 -6.81 9.19
CA SER A 128 -10.34 -7.24 8.22
C SER A 128 -10.95 -7.98 7.02
N MET A 129 -11.94 -8.86 7.25
CA MET A 129 -12.69 -9.53 6.17
C MET A 129 -13.51 -8.55 5.32
N ASN A 130 -14.06 -7.49 5.91
CA ASN A 130 -14.76 -6.45 5.16
C ASN A 130 -13.81 -5.74 4.18
N ARG A 131 -12.61 -5.38 4.63
CA ARG A 131 -11.56 -4.77 3.78
C ARG A 131 -11.19 -5.65 2.58
N MET A 132 -10.99 -6.94 2.82
CA MET A 132 -10.68 -7.91 1.76
C MET A 132 -11.82 -8.03 0.72
N ASN A 133 -13.07 -8.01 1.19
CA ASN A 133 -14.24 -8.03 0.30
C ASN A 133 -14.36 -6.74 -0.52
N GLN A 134 -14.04 -5.58 0.07
CA GLN A 134 -14.00 -4.30 -0.63
C GLN A 134 -12.88 -4.24 -1.68
N LEU A 135 -11.71 -4.82 -1.39
CA LEU A 135 -10.61 -4.98 -2.35
C LEU A 135 -11.02 -5.85 -3.55
N ARG A 136 -11.65 -7.00 -3.28
CA ARG A 136 -12.20 -7.87 -4.33
C ARG A 136 -13.26 -7.17 -5.17
N ALA A 137 -14.12 -6.36 -4.54
CA ALA A 137 -15.12 -5.56 -5.25
C ALA A 137 -14.44 -4.51 -6.15
N TYR A 138 -13.41 -3.81 -5.64
CA TYR A 138 -12.63 -2.86 -6.41
C TYR A 138 -12.03 -3.48 -7.68
N TYR A 139 -11.29 -4.59 -7.57
CA TYR A 139 -10.73 -5.26 -8.75
C TYR A 139 -11.77 -5.78 -9.74
N LYS A 140 -12.96 -6.19 -9.27
CA LYS A 140 -14.09 -6.55 -10.15
C LYS A 140 -14.64 -5.33 -10.90
N THR A 141 -14.81 -4.20 -10.22
CA THR A 141 -15.25 -2.96 -10.88
C THR A 141 -14.21 -2.44 -11.86
N THR A 142 -12.92 -2.47 -11.53
CA THR A 142 -11.85 -1.97 -12.42
C THR A 142 -11.69 -2.86 -13.66
N SER A 143 -11.78 -4.19 -13.53
CA SER A 143 -11.79 -5.09 -14.69
C SER A 143 -13.03 -4.90 -15.58
N THR A 144 -14.17 -4.55 -15.00
CA THR A 144 -15.40 -4.20 -15.75
C THR A 144 -15.26 -2.86 -16.49
N ILE A 145 -14.56 -1.87 -15.89
CA ILE A 145 -14.29 -0.57 -16.52
C ILE A 145 -13.31 -0.72 -17.70
N ILE A 146 -12.27 -1.54 -17.55
CA ILE A 146 -11.30 -1.85 -18.61
C ILE A 146 -11.99 -2.60 -19.78
N GLN A 147 -12.82 -3.60 -19.50
CA GLN A 147 -13.60 -4.31 -20.55
C GLN A 147 -14.60 -3.40 -21.28
N LYS A 148 -15.18 -2.41 -20.59
CA LYS A 148 -16.02 -1.41 -21.23
C LYS A 148 -15.22 -0.47 -22.13
N HIS A 149 -13.98 -0.13 -21.77
CA HIS A 149 -13.14 0.71 -22.61
C HIS A 149 -12.71 -0.01 -23.90
N ASP A 150 -12.34 -1.29 -23.84
CA ASP A 150 -11.95 -2.06 -25.03
C ASP A 150 -13.11 -2.23 -26.03
N THR A 151 -14.35 -2.37 -25.54
CA THR A 151 -15.54 -2.46 -26.41
C THR A 151 -15.97 -1.14 -27.06
N PHE A 152 -15.41 0.00 -26.63
CA PHE A 152 -15.67 1.31 -27.25
C PHE A 152 -14.72 1.63 -28.42
N PHE A 153 -13.58 0.94 -28.53
CA PHE A 153 -12.59 1.15 -29.60
C PHE A 153 -12.65 0.10 -30.72
N ASP A 154 -13.54 -0.89 -30.61
CA ASP A 154 -13.78 -1.93 -31.62
C ASP A 154 -15.05 -1.68 -32.49
N ASN A 155 -15.52 -0.43 -32.61
CA ASN A 155 -16.55 -0.03 -33.59
C ASN A 155 -15.99 0.86 -34.71
#